data_AF-A0A838WRW9-F1
#
_entry.id   AF-A0A838WRW9-F1
#
_cell.length_a   1.000
_cell.length_b   1.000
_cell.length_c   1.000
_cell.angle_alpha   90.00
_cell.angle_beta   90.00
_cell.angle_gamma   90.00
#
_symmetry.space_group_name_H-M   'P 1'
#
loop_
_entity.id
_entity.type
_entity.pdbx_description
1 polymer ?
#
loop_
_entity_poly.entity_id
_entity_poly.type
_entity_poly.pdbx_seq_one_letter_code
_entity_poly.pdbx_strand_id
1 'polypeptide(L)' 'KEIKDVSVWTSPRLNIRFDMTGDELVIYYPDGGRFLSPVELSNYAEQENQRAEQERLKVETING' A
#
# COMPACT_ATOMS: atom_id res chain seq x y z
N LYS A 1 32.49 -7.68 -17.02
CA LYS A 1 31.18 -7.05 -17.35
C LYS A 1 30.41 -6.99 -16.04
N GLU A 2 30.37 -5.83 -15.37
CA GLU A 2 29.58 -5.66 -14.14
C GLU A 2 28.11 -5.87 -14.48
N ILE A 3 27.46 -6.78 -13.78
CA ILE A 3 26.00 -6.85 -13.75
C ILE A 3 25.60 -5.70 -12.83
N LYS A 4 24.98 -4.65 -13.38
CA LYS A 4 24.38 -3.60 -12.57
C LYS A 4 23.43 -4.29 -11.60
N ASP A 5 23.63 -4.05 -10.31
CA ASP A 5 22.73 -4.52 -9.27
C ASP A 5 21.34 -3.96 -9.57
N VAL A 6 20.44 -4.81 -10.11
CA VAL A 6 19.07 -4.40 -10.44
C VAL A 6 18.19 -4.71 -9.25
N SER A 7 18.56 -4.18 -8.09
CA SER A 7 17.74 -4.24 -6.88
C SER A 7 16.47 -3.42 -7.04
N VAL A 8 16.45 -2.41 -7.92
CA VAL A 8 15.24 -1.65 -8.26
C VAL A 8 15.03 -1.62 -9.77
N TRP A 9 13.84 -2.03 -10.22
CA TRP A 9 13.47 -2.03 -11.62
C TRP A 9 12.06 -1.48 -11.82
N THR A 10 11.84 -0.64 -12.82
CA THR A 10 10.51 -0.18 -13.21
C THR A 10 10.14 -0.76 -14.56
N SER A 11 8.99 -1.42 -14.64
CA SER A 11 8.48 -2.00 -15.89
C SER A 11 8.16 -0.89 -16.90
N PRO A 12 8.83 -0.84 -18.07
CA PRO A 12 8.61 0.24 -19.05
C PRO A 12 7.20 0.27 -19.65
N ARG A 13 6.48 -0.86 -19.63
CA ARG A 13 5.12 -0.95 -20.19
C ARG A 13 4.03 -0.66 -19.17
N LEU A 14 4.26 -1.03 -17.90
CA LEU A 14 3.27 -0.94 -16.83
C LEU A 14 3.51 0.26 -15.90
N ASN A 15 4.71 0.83 -15.92
CA ASN A 15 5.17 1.85 -14.97
C ASN A 15 5.06 1.41 -13.49
N ILE A 16 5.17 0.10 -13.25
CA ILE A 16 5.18 -0.52 -11.91
C ILE A 16 6.63 -0.70 -11.49
N ARG A 17 6.94 -0.38 -10.22
CA ARG A 17 8.28 -0.54 -9.64
C ARG A 17 8.37 -1.82 -8.83
N PHE A 18 9.44 -2.56 -9.04
CA PHE A 18 9.85 -3.73 -8.28
C PHE A 18 11.11 -3.35 -7.50
N ASP A 19 11.08 -3.56 -6.19
CA ASP A 19 12.16 -3.26 -5.26
C ASP A 19 12.53 -4.55 -4.51
N MET A 20 13.76 -5.00 -4.71
CA MET A 20 14.41 -6.16 -4.13
C MET A 20 15.67 -5.74 -3.35
N THR A 21 15.70 -4.50 -2.84
CA THR A 21 16.81 -4.02 -1.99
C THR A 21 16.82 -4.67 -0.60
N GLY A 22 15.68 -5.20 -0.14
CA GLY A 22 15.54 -5.93 1.12
C GLY A 22 15.33 -7.43 0.93
N ASP A 23 14.95 -8.11 2.00
CA ASP A 23 14.71 -9.57 2.02
C ASP A 23 13.44 -9.98 1.26
N GLU A 24 12.54 -9.03 1.01
CA GLU A 24 11.26 -9.24 0.34
C GLU A 24 11.12 -8.38 -0.92
N LEU A 25 10.40 -8.91 -1.91
CA LEU A 25 9.99 -8.15 -3.07
C LEU A 25 8.87 -7.18 -2.70
N VAL A 26 9.14 -5.89 -2.85
CA VAL A 26 8.14 -4.83 -2.73
C VAL A 26 7.74 -4.33 -4.11
N ILE A 27 6.44 -4.24 -4.36
CA ILE A 27 5.89 -3.76 -5.64
C ILE A 27 5.19 -2.42 -5.39
N TYR A 28 5.43 -1.43 -6.24
CA TYR A 28 4.74 -0.14 -6.22
C TYR A 28 3.99 0.10 -7.52
N TYR A 29 2.76 0.57 -7.41
CA TYR A 29 1.93 1.04 -8.50
C TYR A 29 2.51 2.33 -9.14
N PRO A 30 2.01 2.73 -10.33
CA PRO A 30 2.45 3.96 -10.98
C PRO A 30 2.26 5.25 -10.15
N ASP A 31 1.29 5.25 -9.23
CA ASP A 31 1.02 6.35 -8.30
C ASP A 31 1.93 6.35 -7.06
N GLY A 32 2.81 5.35 -6.92
CA GLY A 32 3.70 5.17 -5.78
C GLY A 32 3.09 4.39 -4.61
N GLY A 33 1.84 3.95 -4.70
CA GLY A 33 1.20 3.09 -3.71
C GLY A 33 1.85 1.71 -3.67
N ARG A 34 2.05 1.15 -2.46
CA ARG A 34 2.58 -0.20 -2.30
C ARG A 34 1.50 -1.24 -2.62
N PHE A 35 1.87 -2.31 -3.30
CA PHE A 35 1.03 -3.48 -3.45
C PHE A 35 0.90 -4.16 -2.09
N LEU A 36 -0.32 -4.22 -1.56
CA LEU A 36 -0.62 -4.84 -0.29
C LEU A 36 -1.01 -6.31 -0.51
N SER A 37 -0.55 -7.19 0.37
CA SER A 37 -1.02 -8.58 0.44
C SER A 37 -2.51 -8.63 0.82
N PRO A 38 -3.21 -9.75 0.57
CA PRO A 38 -4.61 -9.88 0.97
C PRO A 38 -4.87 -9.64 2.47
N VAL A 39 -3.93 -10.02 3.33
CA VAL A 39 -4.02 -9.79 4.78
C VAL A 39 -3.88 -8.30 5.10
N GLU A 40 -2.90 -7.62 4.50
CA GLU A 40 -2.73 -6.17 4.69
C GLU A 40 -3.92 -5.38 4.14
N LEU A 41 -4.50 -5.82 3.02
CA LEU A 41 -5.74 -5.24 2.47
C LEU A 41 -6.92 -5.40 3.44
N SER A 42 -7.09 -6.57 4.04
CA SER A 42 -8.14 -6.81 5.04
C SER A 42 -7.96 -5.90 6.25
N ASN A 43 -6.74 -5.83 6.78
CA ASN A 43 -6.41 -4.97 7.92
C ASN A 43 -6.67 -3.48 7.60
N TYR A 44 -6.28 -3.04 6.40
CA TYR A 44 -6.54 -1.67 5.96
C TYR A 44 -8.04 -1.38 5.87
N ALA A 45 -8.82 -2.29 5.28
CA ALA A 45 -10.27 -2.14 5.16
C ALA A 45 -10.96 -2.13 6.53
N GLU A 46 -10.55 -2.98 7.47
CA GLU A 46 -11.06 -3.00 8.84
C GLU A 46 -10.75 -1.68 9.57
N GLN A 47 -9.52 -1.17 9.42
CA GLN A 47 -9.12 0.09 10.04
C GLN A 47 -9.93 1.28 9.51
N GLU A 48 -10.16 1.34 8.20
CA GLU A 48 -10.98 2.40 7.60
C GLU A 48 -12.45 2.31 8.05
N ASN A 49 -13.02 1.10 8.14
CA ASN A 49 -14.37 0.93 8.68
C ASN A 49 -14.48 1.39 10.14
N GLN A 50 -13.49 1.05 10.97
CA GLN A 50 -13.45 1.51 12.35
C GLN A 50 -13.38 3.04 12.44
N ARG A 51 -12.57 3.69 11.59
CA ARG A 51 -12.48 5.16 11.54
C ARG A 51 -13.82 5.80 11.16
N ALA A 52 -14.46 5.30 10.11
CA ALA A 52 -15.74 5.81 9.66
C ALA A 52 -16.83 5.66 10.74
N GLU A 53 -16.87 4.53 11.45
CA GLU A 53 -17.82 4.33 12.54
C GLU A 53 -17.55 5.25 13.74
N GLN A 54 -16.28 5.44 14.10
CA GLN A 54 -15.91 6.37 15.18
C GLN A 54 -16.29 7.82 14.84
N GLU A 55 -16.13 8.24 13.58
CA GLU A 55 -16.57 9.56 13.14
C GLU A 55 -18.09 9.71 13.19
N ARG A 56 -18.83 8.67 12.76
CA ARG A 56 -20.30 8.64 12.86
C ARG A 56 -20.78 8.80 14.29
N LEU A 57 -20.24 8.01 15.22
CA LEU A 57 -20.60 8.05 16.63
C LEU A 57 -20.27 9.42 17.26
N LYS A 58 -19.14 10.03 16.89
CA LYS A 58 -18.79 11.39 17.33
C LYS A 58 -19.81 12.42 16.84
N VAL A 59 -20.19 12.38 15.58
CA VAL A 59 -21.20 13.30 15.01
C VAL A 59 -22.55 13.11 15.69
N GLU A 60 -22.96 11.86 15.93
CA GLU A 60 -24.21 11.55 16.64
C GLU A 60 -24.19 12.07 18.08
N THR A 61 -23.08 11.88 18.80
CA THR A 61 -22.91 12.36 20.18
C THR A 61 -22.86 13.89 20.29
N ILE A 62 -22.35 14.57 19.26
CA ILE A 62 -22.27 16.04 19.23
C ILE A 62 -23.62 16.68 18.87
N ASN A 63 -24.47 16.00 18.10
CA ASN A 63 -25.76 16.52 17.63
C ASN A 63 -26.95 16.17 18.53
N GLY A 64 -26.75 15.39 19.60
CA GLY A 64 -27.78 15.00 20.58
C GLY A 64 -27.62 15.74 21.91
#